data_AF-G3XWI9-F1
#
_entry.id   AF-G3XWI9-F1
#
_cell.length_a   1.000
_cell.length_b   1.000
_cell.length_c   1.000
_cell.angle_alpha   90.00
_cell.angle_beta   90.00
_cell.angle_gamma   90.00
#
_symmetry.space_group_name_H-M   'P 1'
#
loop_
_entity.id
_entity.type
_entity.pdbx_description
1 polymer ?
#
loop_
_entity_poly.entity_id
_entity_poly.type
_entity_poly.pdbx_seq_one_letter_code
_entity_poly.pdbx_strand_id
1 'polypeptide(L)'
;MATPPKHSDISDAQEKSNPPSPPPLVTLPDLKDSPISPTLWYRIHVLIFDLKNFYNTSSKKRLDKVTDPYYIGEPYFTIEEAEKIKQTMIDANGKTFSEALVEGLNERLERRNKKRIQSGDFRVCAAHDLAPPMASALGIDLKQMEKDKDFARMVELRGLNLRGEIWGGLKKKSFSPKNKRR
;
A
#
# COMPACT_ATOMS: atom_id res chain seq x y z
N MET A 1 -47.36 32.12 56.20
CA MET A 1 -47.75 31.44 54.94
C MET A 1 -46.49 30.81 54.37
N ALA A 2 -46.35 29.50 54.51
CA ALA A 2 -45.19 28.75 54.01
C ALA A 2 -45.65 27.91 52.82
N THR A 3 -45.14 28.23 51.64
CA THR A 3 -45.34 27.46 50.40
C THR A 3 -44.21 26.43 50.25
N PRO A 4 -44.50 25.19 49.81
CA PRO A 4 -43.51 24.13 49.64
C PRO A 4 -42.75 24.28 48.30
N PRO A 5 -41.52 23.73 48.19
CA PRO A 5 -40.77 23.75 46.93
C PRO A 5 -41.35 22.71 45.95
N LYS A 6 -41.51 23.14 44.70
CA LYS A 6 -41.91 22.30 43.56
C LYS A 6 -40.78 21.36 43.15
N HIS A 7 -41.13 20.09 42.99
CA HIS A 7 -40.42 19.14 42.15
C HIS A 7 -40.20 19.73 40.75
N SER A 8 -38.99 19.58 40.22
CA SER A 8 -38.74 19.61 38.78
C SER A 8 -37.73 18.52 38.44
N ASP A 9 -38.21 17.62 37.59
CA ASP A 9 -37.61 16.36 37.19
C ASP A 9 -36.27 16.53 36.47
N ILE A 10 -35.28 15.76 36.90
CA ILE A 10 -34.07 15.48 36.15
C ILE A 10 -34.45 14.44 35.09
N SER A 11 -34.73 14.91 33.87
CA SER A 11 -34.83 14.04 32.71
C SER A 11 -33.42 13.74 32.21
N ASP A 12 -32.90 12.59 32.64
CA ASP A 12 -31.68 11.98 32.15
C ASP A 12 -31.92 11.49 30.71
N ALA A 13 -31.59 12.33 29.74
CA ALA A 13 -31.64 11.98 28.33
C ALA A 13 -30.39 11.16 28.00
N GLN A 14 -30.50 9.84 28.13
CA GLN A 14 -29.53 8.86 27.65
C GLN A 14 -29.36 9.02 26.13
N GLU A 15 -28.33 9.73 25.72
CA GLU A 15 -27.82 9.77 24.35
C GLU A 15 -27.29 8.38 24.00
N LYS A 16 -28.13 7.58 23.32
CA LYS A 16 -27.72 6.31 22.70
C LYS A 16 -26.72 6.64 21.60
N SER A 17 -25.44 6.59 21.93
CA SER A 17 -24.36 6.53 20.94
C SER A 17 -24.55 5.26 20.11
N ASN A 18 -24.95 5.43 18.85
CA ASN A 18 -24.86 4.35 17.87
C ASN A 18 -23.39 3.93 17.77
N PRO A 19 -23.08 2.63 17.68
CA PRO A 19 -21.71 2.20 17.41
C PRO A 19 -21.25 2.85 16.09
N PRO A 20 -19.99 3.29 15.99
CA PRO A 20 -19.48 3.84 14.75
C PRO A 20 -19.69 2.80 13.65
N SER A 21 -20.42 3.18 12.59
CA SER A 21 -20.54 2.35 11.39
C SER A 21 -19.14 1.90 10.97
N PRO A 22 -18.94 0.61 10.64
CA PRO A 22 -17.65 0.16 10.15
C PRO A 22 -17.23 1.06 8.97
N PRO A 23 -15.97 1.52 8.93
CA PRO A 23 -15.49 2.36 7.85
C PRO A 23 -15.78 1.66 6.51
N PRO A 24 -16.18 2.41 5.46
CA PRO A 24 -16.54 1.82 4.18
C PRO A 24 -15.42 0.89 3.70
N LEU A 25 -15.79 -0.36 3.44
CA LEU A 25 -14.86 -1.40 3.02
C LEU A 25 -14.23 -1.00 1.68
N VAL A 26 -12.93 -0.71 1.69
CA VAL A 26 -12.17 -0.37 0.48
C VAL A 26 -11.71 -1.66 -0.18
N THR A 27 -12.10 -1.86 -1.43
CA THR A 27 -11.67 -3.03 -2.21
C THR A 27 -10.47 -2.71 -3.09
N LEU A 28 -9.76 -3.74 -3.56
CA LEU A 28 -8.63 -3.54 -4.46
C LEU A 28 -8.97 -2.77 -5.76
N PRO A 29 -10.13 -2.95 -6.41
CA PRO A 29 -10.59 -2.08 -7.50
C PRO A 29 -10.69 -0.61 -7.10
N ASP A 30 -11.28 -0.31 -5.93
CA ASP A 30 -11.39 1.06 -5.42
C ASP A 30 -9.99 1.69 -5.22
N LEU A 31 -9.00 0.89 -4.84
CA LEU A 31 -7.63 1.36 -4.71
C LEU A 31 -6.97 1.67 -6.07
N LYS A 32 -7.33 0.92 -7.13
CA LYS A 32 -6.79 1.06 -8.50
C LYS A 32 -7.40 2.23 -9.26
N ASP A 33 -8.72 2.33 -9.23
CA ASP A 33 -9.48 3.38 -9.90
C ASP A 33 -9.50 4.68 -9.07
N SER A 34 -9.10 4.56 -7.79
CA SER A 34 -8.85 5.58 -6.78
C SER A 34 -9.76 6.81 -6.81
N PRO A 35 -11.02 6.69 -6.34
CA PRO A 35 -11.80 7.86 -5.91
C PRO A 35 -11.18 8.56 -4.68
N ILE A 36 -10.18 7.94 -4.05
CA ILE A 36 -9.45 8.46 -2.87
C ILE A 36 -8.47 9.55 -3.30
N SER A 37 -7.59 9.26 -4.26
CA SER A 37 -6.65 10.23 -4.82
C SER A 37 -6.21 9.79 -6.21
N PRO A 38 -6.29 10.67 -7.24
CA PRO A 38 -5.96 10.32 -8.62
C PRO A 38 -4.53 9.77 -8.82
N THR A 39 -3.63 10.01 -7.87
CA THR A 39 -2.22 9.59 -7.93
C THR A 39 -1.87 8.49 -6.94
N LEU A 40 -2.84 7.97 -6.18
CA LEU A 40 -2.59 6.96 -5.14
C LEU A 40 -1.96 5.70 -5.72
N TRP A 41 -2.57 5.17 -6.79
CA TRP A 41 -2.08 3.96 -7.46
C TRP A 41 -0.67 4.13 -8.04
N TYR A 42 -0.35 5.33 -8.54
CA TYR A 42 1.01 5.69 -8.95
C TYR A 42 1.98 5.66 -7.77
N ARG A 43 1.66 6.31 -6.65
CA ARG A 43 2.53 6.36 -5.46
C ARG A 43 2.77 4.98 -4.84
N ILE A 44 1.78 4.09 -4.89
CA ILE A 44 1.94 2.66 -4.55
C ILE A 44 3.01 2.00 -5.44
N HIS A 45 2.98 2.25 -6.75
CA HIS A 45 3.99 1.72 -7.66
C HIS A 45 5.37 2.33 -7.42
N VAL A 46 5.45 3.63 -7.12
CA VAL A 46 6.73 4.29 -6.76
C VAL A 46 7.32 3.66 -5.50
N LEU A 47 6.51 3.41 -4.46
CA LEU A 47 6.97 2.75 -3.25
C LEU A 47 7.55 1.36 -3.55
N ILE A 48 6.82 0.52 -4.29
CA ILE A 48 7.27 -0.83 -4.64
C ILE A 48 8.53 -0.78 -5.51
N PHE A 49 8.62 0.19 -6.42
CA PHE A 49 9.83 0.44 -7.20
C PHE A 49 11.01 0.81 -6.30
N ASP A 50 10.81 1.69 -5.34
CA ASP A 50 11.87 2.16 -4.44
C ASP A 50 12.35 1.05 -3.50
N LEU A 51 11.44 0.25 -2.94
CA LEU A 51 11.77 -0.92 -2.13
C LEU A 51 12.63 -1.92 -2.91
N LYS A 52 12.34 -2.12 -4.21
CA LYS A 52 13.13 -2.97 -5.10
C LYS A 52 14.46 -2.35 -5.49
N ASN A 53 14.51 -1.03 -5.65
CA ASN A 53 15.69 -0.27 -6.07
C ASN A 53 16.35 0.48 -4.90
N PHE A 54 16.39 -0.13 -3.71
CA PHE A 54 16.88 0.52 -2.48
C PHE A 54 18.31 1.10 -2.61
N TYR A 55 19.16 0.52 -3.46
CA TYR A 55 20.51 1.02 -3.70
C TYR A 55 20.58 2.28 -4.56
N ASN A 56 19.48 2.65 -5.23
CA ASN A 56 19.37 3.89 -5.97
C ASN A 56 19.28 5.07 -5.00
N THR A 57 20.06 6.12 -5.25
CA THR A 57 20.10 7.33 -4.42
C THR A 57 18.73 8.00 -4.31
N SER A 58 17.95 8.08 -5.40
CA SER A 58 16.62 8.71 -5.40
C SER A 58 15.64 7.92 -4.53
N SER A 59 15.61 6.60 -4.71
CA SER A 59 14.76 5.67 -3.94
C SER A 59 15.13 5.68 -2.46
N LYS A 60 16.42 5.56 -2.14
CA LYS A 60 16.91 5.60 -0.76
C LYS A 60 16.53 6.89 -0.06
N LYS A 61 16.73 8.06 -0.70
CA LYS A 61 16.35 9.36 -0.13
C LYS A 61 14.87 9.49 0.21
N ARG A 62 13.98 8.80 -0.52
CA ARG A 62 12.54 8.79 -0.22
C ARG A 62 12.22 7.81 0.90
N LEU A 63 12.80 6.61 0.86
CA LEU A 63 12.61 5.58 1.89
C LEU A 63 13.14 5.99 3.25
N ASP A 64 14.29 6.67 3.31
CA ASP A 64 14.90 7.16 4.56
C ASP A 64 14.04 8.22 5.29
N LYS A 65 13.04 8.79 4.60
CA LYS A 65 12.09 9.74 5.20
C LYS A 65 10.87 9.06 5.84
N VAL A 66 10.67 7.77 5.58
CA VAL A 66 9.51 7.05 6.09
C VAL A 66 9.80 6.52 7.48
N THR A 67 8.91 6.82 8.42
CA THR A 67 8.98 6.31 9.80
C THR A 67 8.11 5.07 10.01
N ASP A 68 7.11 4.85 9.15
CA ASP A 68 6.25 3.67 9.20
C ASP A 68 7.05 2.38 8.94
N PRO A 69 6.96 1.35 9.80
CA PRO A 69 7.72 0.10 9.66
C PRO A 69 7.45 -0.67 8.35
N TYR A 70 6.28 -0.48 7.73
CA TYR A 70 5.91 -1.11 6.47
C TYR A 70 6.12 -0.18 5.26
N TYR A 71 6.72 0.99 5.48
CA TYR A 71 6.88 2.09 4.52
C TYR A 71 5.56 2.64 3.97
N ILE A 72 4.43 2.39 4.66
CA ILE A 72 3.10 2.86 4.28
C ILE A 72 2.76 4.10 5.11
N GLY A 73 3.29 5.23 4.65
CA GLY A 73 3.10 6.52 5.29
C GLY A 73 3.81 7.62 4.51
N GLU A 74 4.02 8.77 5.15
CA GLU A 74 4.72 9.89 4.54
C GLU A 74 6.17 9.49 4.15
N PRO A 75 6.71 10.01 3.04
CA PRO A 75 6.12 11.02 2.14
C PRO A 75 5.21 10.42 1.04
N TYR A 76 5.03 9.10 1.00
CA TYR A 76 4.26 8.44 -0.06
C TYR A 76 2.76 8.66 0.10
N PHE A 77 2.27 8.56 1.33
CA PHE A 77 0.84 8.58 1.65
C PHE A 77 0.57 9.49 2.83
N THR A 78 -0.57 10.16 2.83
CA THR A 78 -1.10 10.76 4.05
C THR A 78 -1.51 9.66 5.04
N ILE A 79 -1.77 10.04 6.30
CA ILE A 79 -2.23 9.09 7.33
C ILE A 79 -3.53 8.40 6.87
N GLU A 80 -4.49 9.15 6.35
CA GLU A 80 -5.77 8.61 5.85
C GLU A 80 -5.59 7.66 4.67
N GLU A 81 -4.68 7.97 3.73
CA GLU A 81 -4.37 7.11 2.60
C GLU A 81 -3.69 5.82 3.06
N ALA A 82 -2.77 5.93 4.02
CA ALA A 82 -2.07 4.79 4.60
C ALA A 82 -3.03 3.84 5.32
N GLU A 83 -3.97 4.36 6.10
CA GLU A 83 -5.00 3.57 6.76
C GLU A 83 -5.89 2.84 5.76
N LYS A 84 -6.34 3.52 4.71
CA LYS A 84 -7.14 2.91 3.63
C LYS A 84 -6.37 1.82 2.90
N ILE A 85 -5.09 2.03 2.60
CA ILE A 85 -4.24 0.99 1.99
C ILE A 85 -4.14 -0.22 2.93
N LYS A 86 -3.89 -0.01 4.23
CA LYS A 86 -3.75 -1.09 5.23
C LYS A 86 -5.04 -1.91 5.37
N GLN A 87 -6.20 -1.25 5.31
CA GLN A 87 -7.53 -1.87 5.44
C GLN A 87 -8.10 -2.42 4.13
N THR A 88 -7.41 -2.25 3.00
CA THR A 88 -7.92 -2.69 1.70
C THR A 88 -8.14 -4.20 1.69
N MET A 89 -9.33 -4.65 1.32
CA MET A 89 -9.64 -6.07 1.12
C MET A 89 -9.02 -6.56 -0.18
N ILE A 90 -8.16 -7.57 -0.10
CA ILE A 90 -7.45 -8.11 -1.26
C ILE A 90 -8.06 -9.41 -1.80
N ASP A 91 -8.90 -10.08 -1.01
CA ASP A 91 -9.59 -11.31 -1.42
C ASP A 91 -11.06 -11.33 -0.96
N ALA A 92 -11.80 -12.32 -1.50
CA ALA A 92 -13.22 -12.53 -1.15
C ALA A 92 -13.42 -13.11 0.27
N ASN A 93 -12.34 -13.53 0.93
CA ASN A 93 -12.38 -14.09 2.29
C ASN A 93 -12.32 -12.99 3.36
N GLY A 94 -12.18 -11.73 2.94
CA GLY A 94 -12.07 -10.58 3.84
C GLY A 94 -10.66 -10.32 4.34
N LYS A 95 -9.65 -10.97 3.74
CA LYS A 95 -8.26 -10.72 4.10
C LYS A 95 -7.86 -9.31 3.69
N THR A 96 -7.31 -8.57 4.63
CA THR A 96 -6.81 -7.22 4.42
C THR A 96 -5.40 -7.24 3.84
N PHE A 97 -5.03 -6.14 3.19
CA PHE A 97 -3.68 -5.94 2.68
C PHE A 97 -2.63 -6.05 3.80
N SER A 98 -2.90 -5.49 4.99
CA SER A 98 -2.00 -5.57 6.14
C SER A 98 -1.73 -7.02 6.57
N GLU A 99 -2.78 -7.84 6.69
CA GLU A 99 -2.65 -9.26 7.04
C GLU A 99 -1.84 -10.01 5.98
N ALA A 100 -2.13 -9.80 4.70
CA ALA A 100 -1.41 -10.42 3.61
C ALA A 100 0.07 -10.01 3.54
N LEU A 101 0.38 -8.74 3.86
CA LEU A 101 1.74 -8.25 3.93
C LEU A 101 2.53 -8.94 5.06
N VAL A 102 1.94 -9.02 6.26
CA VAL A 102 2.56 -9.67 7.41
C VAL A 102 2.78 -11.17 7.15
N GLU A 103 1.79 -11.87 6.60
CA GLU A 103 1.93 -13.27 6.23
C GLU A 103 3.03 -13.48 5.18
N GLY A 104 3.04 -12.67 4.11
CA GLY A 104 4.05 -12.77 3.07
C GLY A 104 5.47 -12.46 3.56
N LEU A 105 5.61 -11.56 4.54
CA LEU A 105 6.87 -11.31 5.23
C LEU A 105 7.31 -12.52 6.06
N ASN A 106 6.38 -13.09 6.83
CA ASN A 106 6.65 -14.26 7.67
C ASN A 106 7.07 -15.47 6.83
N GLU A 107 6.35 -15.78 5.76
CA GLU A 107 6.74 -16.83 4.80
C GLU A 107 8.13 -16.60 4.21
N ARG A 108 8.47 -15.34 3.93
CA ARG A 108 9.77 -14.95 3.39
C ARG A 108 10.87 -15.05 4.42
N LEU A 109 10.57 -14.79 5.69
CA LEU A 109 11.47 -15.00 6.81
C LEU A 109 11.75 -16.50 6.99
N GLU A 110 10.70 -17.33 7.04
CA GLU A 110 10.79 -18.79 7.17
C GLU A 110 11.58 -19.43 6.02
N ARG A 111 11.28 -19.06 4.77
CA ARG A 111 12.05 -19.52 3.61
C ARG A 111 13.53 -19.18 3.71
N ARG A 112 13.85 -17.99 4.23
CA ARG A 112 15.25 -17.59 4.42
C ARG A 112 15.88 -18.31 5.60
N ASN A 113 15.18 -18.53 6.69
CA ASN A 113 15.69 -19.32 7.81
C ASN A 113 16.08 -20.73 7.35
N LYS A 114 15.20 -21.40 6.60
CA LYS A 114 15.48 -22.70 5.98
C LYS A 114 16.69 -22.68 5.04
N LYS A 115 16.85 -21.63 4.22
CA LYS A 115 18.01 -21.48 3.32
C LYS A 115 19.29 -21.06 4.03
N ARG A 116 19.21 -20.31 5.14
CA ARG A 116 20.35 -19.86 5.94
C ARG A 116 21.01 -21.03 6.65
N ILE A 117 20.21 -21.94 7.20
CA ILE A 117 20.69 -23.23 7.73
C ILE A 117 21.51 -23.97 6.67
N GLN A 118 21.18 -23.81 5.40
CA GLN A 118 21.84 -24.50 4.28
C GLN A 118 22.99 -23.73 3.62
N SER A 119 23.08 -22.39 3.75
CA SER A 119 23.98 -21.56 2.91
C SER A 119 24.88 -20.57 3.65
N GLY A 120 24.62 -20.24 4.91
CA GLY A 120 25.51 -19.37 5.71
C GLY A 120 25.62 -17.89 5.28
N ASP A 121 24.80 -17.39 4.33
CA ASP A 121 24.72 -15.93 4.02
C ASP A 121 23.58 -15.26 4.80
N PHE A 122 23.92 -14.23 5.58
CA PHE A 122 23.03 -13.59 6.56
C PHE A 122 22.57 -12.18 6.18
N ARG A 123 22.94 -11.65 5.00
CA ARG A 123 22.60 -10.26 4.63
C ARG A 123 21.10 -10.08 4.33
N VAL A 124 20.48 -9.10 4.98
CA VAL A 124 19.06 -8.75 4.86
C VAL A 124 18.91 -7.24 4.89
N CYS A 125 18.15 -6.69 3.94
CA CYS A 125 17.62 -5.34 4.07
C CYS A 125 16.09 -5.41 4.12
N ALA A 126 15.52 -4.88 5.20
CA ALA A 126 14.08 -4.88 5.46
C ALA A 126 13.26 -4.32 4.29
N ALA A 127 13.72 -3.22 3.68
CA ALA A 127 13.07 -2.60 2.53
C ALA A 127 12.95 -3.55 1.32
N HIS A 128 14.03 -4.25 0.95
CA HIS A 128 14.02 -5.15 -0.21
C HIS A 128 13.10 -6.36 -0.01
N ASP A 129 12.94 -6.82 1.23
CA ASP A 129 12.05 -7.94 1.52
C ASP A 129 10.57 -7.60 1.56
N LEU A 130 10.23 -6.31 1.67
CA LEU A 130 8.86 -5.82 1.63
C LEU A 130 8.29 -5.73 0.21
N ALA A 131 9.14 -5.48 -0.80
CA ALA A 131 8.64 -5.30 -2.17
C ALA A 131 7.87 -6.52 -2.71
N PRO A 132 8.37 -7.77 -2.57
CA PRO A 132 7.66 -8.97 -3.04
C PRO A 132 6.28 -9.22 -2.40
N PRO A 133 6.13 -9.27 -1.06
CA PRO A 133 4.81 -9.50 -0.46
C PRO A 133 3.84 -8.33 -0.72
N MET A 134 4.33 -7.08 -0.72
CA MET A 134 3.51 -5.92 -1.05
C MET A 134 2.96 -5.97 -2.47
N ALA A 135 3.82 -6.26 -3.45
CA ALA A 135 3.40 -6.38 -4.84
C ALA A 135 2.45 -7.57 -5.06
N SER A 136 2.70 -8.69 -4.37
CA SER A 136 1.81 -9.86 -4.45
C SER A 136 0.42 -9.56 -3.90
N ALA A 137 0.33 -8.92 -2.73
CA ALA A 137 -0.94 -8.57 -2.10
C ALA A 137 -1.78 -7.60 -2.96
N LEU A 138 -1.12 -6.71 -3.71
CA LEU A 138 -1.78 -5.72 -4.57
C LEU A 138 -1.97 -6.19 -6.03
N GLY A 139 -1.52 -7.40 -6.36
CA GLY A 139 -1.57 -7.94 -7.72
C GLY A 139 -0.72 -7.16 -8.73
N ILE A 140 0.43 -6.63 -8.28
CA ILE A 140 1.39 -5.87 -9.10
C ILE A 140 2.49 -6.82 -9.58
N ASP A 141 2.69 -6.91 -10.90
CA ASP A 141 3.75 -7.74 -11.48
C ASP A 141 5.11 -7.04 -11.41
N LEU A 142 5.93 -7.44 -10.44
CA LEU A 142 7.30 -6.96 -10.27
C LEU A 142 8.21 -7.19 -11.48
N LYS A 143 7.97 -8.24 -12.28
CA LYS A 143 8.75 -8.53 -13.50
C LYS A 143 8.33 -7.63 -14.64
N GLN A 144 7.06 -7.26 -14.71
CA GLN A 144 6.56 -6.26 -15.66
C GLN A 144 7.15 -4.89 -15.33
N MET A 145 7.07 -4.49 -14.06
CA MET A 145 7.61 -3.22 -13.57
C MET A 145 9.10 -3.05 -13.87
N GLU A 146 9.91 -4.10 -13.65
CA GLU A 146 11.35 -4.06 -13.93
C GLU A 146 11.70 -3.86 -15.42
N LYS A 147 10.80 -4.28 -16.31
CA LYS A 147 10.97 -4.14 -17.77
C LYS A 147 10.44 -2.80 -18.29
N ASP A 148 9.65 -2.09 -17.49
CA ASP A 148 9.05 -0.82 -17.88
C ASP A 148 10.05 0.33 -17.66
N LYS A 149 10.89 0.56 -18.67
CA LYS A 149 11.87 1.66 -18.66
C LYS A 149 11.23 3.04 -18.66
N ASP A 150 10.01 3.17 -19.17
CA ASP A 150 9.30 4.45 -19.18
C ASP A 150 8.82 4.80 -17.78
N PHE A 151 8.27 3.81 -17.06
CA PHE A 151 7.94 3.95 -15.66
C PHE A 151 9.19 4.28 -14.82
N ALA A 152 10.29 3.53 -14.98
CA ALA A 152 11.53 3.82 -14.25
C ALA A 152 12.04 5.26 -14.48
N ARG A 153 12.02 5.74 -15.73
CA ARG A 153 12.41 7.11 -16.09
C ARG A 153 11.46 8.15 -15.47
N MET A 154 10.15 7.87 -15.47
CA MET A 154 9.14 8.74 -14.87
C MET A 154 9.37 8.88 -13.36
N VAL A 155 9.63 7.77 -12.67
CA VAL A 155 9.93 7.79 -11.23
C VAL A 155 11.21 8.58 -10.92
N GLU A 156 12.26 8.45 -11.73
CA GLU A 156 13.48 9.25 -11.56
C GLU A 156 13.25 10.75 -11.77
N LEU A 157 12.50 11.12 -12.82
CA LEU A 157 12.30 12.51 -13.21
C LEU A 157 11.28 13.24 -12.32
N ARG A 158 10.23 12.53 -11.89
CA ARG A 158 9.05 13.11 -11.23
C ARG A 158 8.92 12.70 -9.76
N GLY A 159 9.50 11.57 -9.36
CA GLY A 159 9.35 11.04 -8.01
C GLY A 159 7.87 10.81 -7.68
N LEU A 160 7.42 11.34 -6.54
CA LEU A 160 6.04 11.16 -6.06
C LEU A 160 5.03 12.12 -6.72
N ASN A 161 5.49 13.18 -7.37
CA ASN A 161 4.62 14.23 -7.91
C ASN A 161 4.65 14.23 -9.44
N LEU A 162 3.55 13.79 -10.05
CA LEU A 162 3.39 13.73 -11.51
C LEU A 162 3.25 15.09 -12.19
N ARG A 163 3.13 16.20 -11.44
CA ARG A 163 3.04 17.58 -11.96
C ARG A 163 1.98 17.78 -13.06
N GLY A 164 0.85 17.06 -12.95
CA GLY A 164 -0.25 17.13 -13.91
C GLY A 164 -0.17 16.10 -15.05
N GLU A 165 0.88 15.29 -15.14
CA GLU A 165 0.91 14.13 -16.04
C GLU A 165 0.01 13.00 -15.51
N ILE A 166 -0.68 12.31 -16.41
CA ILE A 166 -1.50 11.14 -16.06
C ILE A 166 -0.68 9.87 -16.33
N TRP A 167 -0.53 9.03 -15.31
CA TRP A 167 0.11 7.73 -15.45
C TRP A 167 -0.93 6.64 -15.71
N GLY A 168 -0.91 6.05 -16.91
CA GLY A 168 -1.86 5.03 -17.34
C GLY A 168 -1.57 3.59 -16.87
N GLY A 169 -0.68 3.41 -15.90
CA GLY A 169 -0.25 2.09 -15.43
C GLY A 169 0.98 1.52 -16.15
N LEU A 170 1.43 0.35 -15.69
CA LEU A 170 2.57 -0.36 -16.28
C LEU A 170 2.25 -0.86 -17.70
N LYS A 171 3.17 -0.65 -18.64
CA LYS A 171 2.99 -1.10 -20.03
C LYS A 171 2.94 -2.62 -20.08
N LYS A 172 1.80 -3.17 -20.50
CA LYS A 172 1.67 -4.62 -20.76
C LYS A 172 2.49 -4.95 -22.00
N LYS A 173 3.24 -6.07 -21.97
CA LYS A 173 3.82 -6.59 -23.20
C LYS A 173 2.68 -7.03 -24.12
N SER A 174 2.43 -6.30 -25.20
CA SER A 174 1.68 -6.84 -26.31
C SER A 174 2.54 -7.92 -26.96
N PHE A 175 2.17 -9.19 -26.76
CA PHE A 175 2.64 -10.26 -27.62
C PHE A 175 1.90 -10.12 -28.95
N SER A 176 2.30 -9.17 -29.79
CA SER A 176 1.89 -9.20 -31.20
C SER A 176 2.56 -10.42 -31.83
N PRO A 177 1.81 -11.38 -32.41
CA PRO A 177 2.42 -12.47 -33.15
C PRO A 177 3.20 -11.84 -34.31
N LYS A 178 4.51 -12.09 -34.38
CA LYS A 178 5.30 -11.71 -35.55
C LYS A 178 4.72 -12.49 -36.73
N ASN A 179 4.00 -11.80 -37.62
CA ASN A 179 3.54 -12.37 -38.88
C ASN A 179 4.74 -13.00 -39.58
N LYS A 180 4.77 -14.34 -39.58
CA LYS A 180 5.72 -15.13 -40.35
C LYS A 180 5.25 -15.01 -41.80
N ARG A 181 5.84 -14.05 -42.54
CA ARG A 181 5.65 -13.97 -43.98
C ARG A 181 6.04 -15.33 -44.57
N ARG A 182 5.06 -15.98 -45.20
CA ARG A 182 5.25 -17.17 -46.04
C ARG A 182 5.96 -16.77 -47.32
#